data_AF-A0A7H0VD31-F1
#
_entry.id   AF-A0A7H0VD31-F1
#
_cell.length_a   1.000
_cell.length_b   1.000
_cell.length_c   1.000
_cell.angle_alpha   90.00
_cell.angle_beta   90.00
_cell.angle_gamma   90.00
#
_symmetry.space_group_name_H-M   'P 1'
#
loop_
_entity.id
_entity.type
_entity.pdbx_description
1 polymer ?
#
loop_
_entity_poly.entity_id
_entity_poly.type
_entity_poly.pdbx_seq_one_letter_code
_entity_poly.pdbx_strand_id
1 'polypeptide(L)'
;MYIKRHYGFWITFGWSKMPFILGAVYAVVILGLAEIFEINMAFPWQPVSVIGIAVAFYLGFKNNSSYDRTWEARKIWGSIVNNSRSFAAAITAFVQGDNAKEIKKEMVFRHLAWLTALRHQLRLSREWEHTDERLNNRFSPTICEDYNAKLFSELSEFLSGDELAYLQTKSNVATQVMRLQAERLQELKDQDYIEDFRHMELHQLMVSFYEDQGKSERIKNFPFPRQYASTALWLTMVFAVFVPFGMMDVFRAHDAWLHYLSPLISGLVIWIFFLMEKIGDYSENPFEGTYNDVPITSIARGIEIDLKEMLDLESIPKHIPSENGFLM
;
A
#
# COMPACT_ATOMS: atom_id res chain seq x y z
N MET A 1 -0.23 5.93 -4.47
CA MET A 1 -1.59 6.09 -5.04
C MET A 1 -1.61 6.87 -6.35
N TYR A 2 -2.20 6.33 -7.42
CA TYR A 2 -2.49 7.08 -8.64
C TYR A 2 -3.67 8.05 -8.47
N ILE A 3 -3.53 9.30 -8.95
CA ILE A 3 -4.53 10.36 -8.74
C ILE A 3 -5.12 10.97 -10.02
N LYS A 4 -4.59 10.66 -11.21
CA LYS A 4 -5.18 11.21 -12.45
C LYS A 4 -6.52 10.53 -12.73
N ARG A 5 -7.44 11.26 -13.38
CA ARG A 5 -8.80 10.81 -13.69
C ARG A 5 -8.87 9.46 -14.41
N HIS A 6 -7.92 9.18 -15.29
CA HIS A 6 -7.89 7.95 -16.09
C HIS A 6 -6.56 7.22 -15.91
N TYR A 7 -6.62 5.96 -15.52
CA TYR A 7 -5.49 5.04 -15.58
C TYR A 7 -5.44 4.44 -16.99
N GLY A 8 -4.42 4.81 -17.77
CA GLY A 8 -4.39 4.51 -19.20
C GLY A 8 -4.16 3.03 -19.51
N PHE A 9 -4.80 2.52 -20.57
CA PHE A 9 -4.63 1.14 -21.02
C PHE A 9 -3.17 0.73 -21.20
N TRP A 10 -2.35 1.60 -21.82
CA TRP A 10 -0.94 1.31 -22.07
C TRP A 10 -0.10 1.23 -20.78
N ILE A 11 -0.49 1.95 -19.73
CA ILE A 11 0.13 1.83 -18.41
C ILE A 11 -0.22 0.45 -17.86
N THR A 12 -1.51 0.09 -17.83
CA THR A 12 -1.99 -1.22 -17.38
C THR A 12 -1.31 -2.37 -18.11
N PHE A 13 -1.30 -2.32 -19.44
CA PHE A 13 -0.69 -3.34 -20.27
C PHE A 13 0.83 -3.39 -20.07
N GLY A 14 1.49 -2.24 -19.90
CA GLY A 14 2.95 -2.16 -19.73
C GLY A 14 3.50 -3.03 -18.60
N TRP A 15 2.90 -2.96 -17.40
CA TRP A 15 3.33 -3.74 -16.24
C TRP A 15 2.72 -5.17 -16.20
N SER A 16 1.62 -5.40 -16.93
CA SER A 16 0.90 -6.68 -16.93
C SER A 16 1.04 -7.52 -18.22
N LYS A 17 1.85 -7.13 -19.21
CA LYS A 17 1.93 -7.79 -20.53
C LYS A 17 2.53 -9.20 -20.53
N MET A 18 3.28 -9.61 -19.52
CA MET A 18 4.01 -10.89 -19.56
C MET A 18 3.09 -12.12 -19.74
N PRO A 19 1.98 -12.27 -19.01
CA PRO A 19 1.00 -13.34 -19.25
C PRO A 19 0.38 -13.32 -20.64
N PHE A 20 0.16 -12.14 -21.24
CA PHE A 20 -0.32 -12.02 -22.63
C PHE A 20 0.69 -12.63 -23.60
N ILE A 21 1.96 -12.21 -23.51
CA ILE A 21 3.03 -12.65 -24.41
C ILE A 21 3.26 -14.15 -24.25
N LEU A 22 3.40 -14.63 -23.02
CA LEU A 22 3.62 -16.05 -22.74
C LEU A 22 2.43 -16.91 -23.16
N GLY A 23 1.20 -16.46 -22.88
CA GLY A 23 -0.02 -17.15 -23.29
C GLY A 23 -0.19 -17.22 -24.81
N ALA A 24 0.10 -16.13 -25.51
CA ALA A 24 0.05 -16.10 -26.98
C ALA A 24 1.12 -17.00 -27.61
N VAL A 25 2.37 -16.95 -27.12
CA VAL A 25 3.45 -17.82 -27.60
C VAL A 25 3.12 -19.29 -27.33
N TYR A 26 2.63 -19.60 -26.13
CA TYR A 26 2.18 -20.95 -25.79
C TYR A 26 1.09 -21.44 -26.73
N ALA A 27 0.08 -20.60 -27.00
CA ALA A 27 -1.00 -20.95 -27.91
C ALA A 27 -0.53 -21.12 -29.38
N VAL A 28 0.45 -20.31 -29.84
CA VAL A 28 1.09 -20.50 -31.16
C VAL A 28 1.80 -21.84 -31.24
N VAL A 29 2.54 -22.23 -30.19
CA VAL A 29 3.23 -23.52 -30.14
C VAL A 29 2.24 -24.67 -30.20
N ILE A 30 1.16 -24.62 -29.40
CA ILE A 30 0.13 -25.66 -29.41
C ILE A 30 -0.55 -25.77 -30.78
N LEU A 31 -0.94 -24.64 -31.38
CA LEU A 31 -1.53 -24.62 -32.71
C LEU A 31 -0.58 -25.21 -33.76
N GLY A 32 0.69 -24.77 -33.76
CA GLY A 32 1.70 -25.28 -34.69
C GLY A 32 1.96 -26.78 -34.54
N LEU A 33 1.97 -27.29 -33.31
CA LEU A 33 2.09 -28.73 -33.07
C LEU A 33 0.86 -29.51 -33.57
N ALA A 34 -0.35 -28.98 -33.37
CA ALA A 34 -1.57 -29.60 -33.87
C ALA A 34 -1.57 -29.70 -35.41
N GLU A 35 -1.15 -28.64 -36.10
CA GLU A 35 -1.06 -28.58 -37.57
C GLU A 35 0.06 -29.48 -38.12
N ILE A 36 1.28 -29.44 -37.54
CA ILE A 36 2.44 -30.20 -38.03
C ILE A 36 2.22 -31.71 -37.89
N PHE A 37 1.64 -32.15 -36.77
CA PHE A 37 1.44 -33.58 -36.49
C PHE A 37 0.05 -34.08 -36.91
N GLU A 38 -0.81 -33.22 -37.45
CA GLU A 38 -2.20 -33.51 -37.78
C GLU A 38 -2.99 -34.11 -36.59
N ILE A 39 -2.60 -33.76 -35.36
CA ILE A 39 -3.22 -34.26 -34.13
C ILE A 39 -4.35 -33.33 -33.72
N ASN A 40 -5.55 -33.87 -33.54
CA ASN A 40 -6.65 -33.13 -32.94
C ASN A 40 -6.39 -32.91 -31.43
N MET A 41 -5.80 -31.76 -31.10
CA MET A 41 -5.57 -31.33 -29.72
C MET A 41 -6.74 -30.48 -29.16
N ALA A 42 -7.80 -30.23 -29.92
CA ALA A 42 -8.90 -29.39 -29.46
C ALA A 42 -9.67 -30.06 -28.32
N PHE A 43 -9.91 -29.32 -27.23
CA PHE A 43 -10.80 -29.74 -26.15
C PHE A 43 -12.12 -28.99 -26.23
N PRO A 44 -13.25 -29.63 -25.87
CA PRO A 44 -14.53 -28.94 -25.82
C PRO A 44 -14.43 -27.65 -25.00
N TRP A 45 -15.01 -26.56 -25.51
CA TRP A 45 -14.97 -25.28 -24.82
C TRP A 45 -15.72 -25.28 -23.47
N GLN A 46 -16.75 -26.11 -23.32
CA GLN A 46 -17.68 -26.06 -22.19
C GLN A 46 -17.00 -26.38 -20.84
N PRO A 47 -16.17 -27.43 -20.69
CA PRO A 47 -15.39 -27.62 -19.46
C PRO A 47 -14.42 -26.47 -19.15
N VAL A 48 -13.78 -25.91 -20.18
CA VAL A 48 -12.83 -24.79 -20.00
C VAL A 48 -13.56 -23.54 -19.51
N SER A 49 -14.75 -23.26 -20.05
CA SER A 49 -15.56 -22.11 -19.62
C SER A 49 -16.07 -22.25 -18.19
N VAL A 50 -16.44 -23.46 -17.75
CA VAL A 50 -16.83 -23.74 -16.36
C VAL A 50 -15.66 -23.48 -15.40
N ILE A 51 -14.45 -23.91 -15.75
CA ILE A 51 -13.24 -23.58 -14.98
C ILE A 51 -13.04 -22.06 -14.94
N GLY A 52 -13.13 -21.39 -16.10
CA GLY A 52 -12.98 -19.93 -16.20
C GLY A 52 -13.97 -19.17 -15.31
N ILE A 53 -15.23 -19.60 -15.26
CA ILE A 53 -16.24 -19.01 -14.38
C ILE A 53 -15.84 -19.19 -12.90
N ALA A 54 -15.43 -20.40 -12.51
CA ALA A 54 -14.99 -20.67 -11.14
C ALA A 54 -13.78 -19.82 -10.73
N VAL A 55 -12.77 -19.69 -11.62
CA VAL A 55 -11.59 -18.83 -11.39
C VAL A 55 -12.01 -17.37 -11.29
N ALA A 56 -12.89 -16.87 -12.16
CA ALA A 56 -13.34 -15.49 -12.14
C ALA A 56 -14.06 -15.14 -10.83
N PHE A 57 -14.93 -16.02 -10.33
CA PHE A 57 -15.57 -15.84 -9.03
C PHE A 57 -14.55 -15.82 -7.90
N TYR A 58 -13.62 -16.78 -7.88
CA TYR A 58 -12.60 -16.86 -6.84
C TYR A 58 -11.70 -15.61 -6.82
N LEU A 59 -11.23 -15.15 -7.98
CA LEU A 59 -10.46 -13.91 -8.13
C LEU A 59 -11.28 -12.69 -7.70
N GLY A 60 -12.58 -12.65 -8.00
CA GLY A 60 -13.48 -11.59 -7.54
C GLY A 60 -13.53 -11.48 -6.01
N PHE A 61 -13.68 -12.61 -5.30
CA PHE A 61 -13.67 -12.63 -3.84
C PHE A 61 -12.32 -12.27 -3.24
N LYS A 62 -11.21 -12.78 -3.82
CA LYS A 62 -9.84 -12.39 -3.44
C LYS A 62 -9.68 -10.89 -3.57
N ASN A 63 -9.97 -10.32 -4.74
CA ASN A 63 -9.76 -8.92 -5.04
C ASN A 63 -10.59 -7.99 -4.15
N ASN A 64 -11.82 -8.37 -3.81
CA ASN A 64 -12.63 -7.61 -2.86
C ASN A 64 -11.97 -7.58 -1.47
N SER A 65 -11.49 -8.74 -1.00
CA SER A 65 -10.80 -8.84 0.30
C SER A 65 -9.47 -8.08 0.32
N SER A 66 -8.72 -8.11 -0.78
CA SER A 66 -7.48 -7.33 -0.95
C SER A 66 -7.78 -5.83 -0.96
N TYR A 67 -8.83 -5.41 -1.70
CA TYR A 67 -9.26 -4.01 -1.71
C TYR A 67 -9.68 -3.53 -0.32
N ASP A 68 -10.41 -4.34 0.45
CA ASP A 68 -10.83 -4.01 1.81
C ASP A 68 -9.63 -3.72 2.73
N ARG A 69 -8.51 -4.45 2.58
CA ARG A 69 -7.25 -4.16 3.32
C ARG A 69 -6.69 -2.79 2.96
N THR A 70 -6.65 -2.44 1.67
CA THR A 70 -6.21 -1.11 1.23
C THR A 70 -7.16 -0.02 1.71
N TRP A 71 -8.47 -0.26 1.67
CA TRP A 71 -9.47 0.67 2.16
C TRP A 71 -9.40 0.86 3.68
N GLU A 72 -9.15 -0.20 4.44
CA GLU A 72 -8.89 -0.14 5.89
C GLU A 72 -7.67 0.73 6.19
N ALA A 73 -6.55 0.50 5.51
CA ALA A 73 -5.35 1.33 5.63
C ALA A 73 -5.65 2.82 5.37
N ARG A 74 -6.45 3.14 4.35
CA ARG A 74 -6.86 4.52 4.05
C ARG A 74 -7.72 5.12 5.15
N LYS A 75 -8.67 4.36 5.71
CA LYS A 75 -9.52 4.82 6.82
C LYS A 75 -8.68 5.10 8.08
N ILE A 76 -7.73 4.22 8.40
CA ILE A 76 -6.81 4.40 9.53
C ILE A 76 -5.99 5.68 9.36
N TRP A 77 -5.37 5.89 8.20
CA TRP A 77 -4.61 7.11 7.95
C TRP A 77 -5.48 8.38 7.89
N GLY A 78 -6.75 8.27 7.51
CA GLY A 78 -7.72 9.36 7.66
C GLY A 78 -8.03 9.69 9.13
N SER A 79 -8.12 8.68 10.00
CA SER A 79 -8.24 8.86 11.46
C SER A 79 -6.99 9.56 12.02
N ILE A 80 -5.79 9.13 11.61
CA ILE A 80 -4.53 9.78 12.00
C ILE A 80 -4.51 11.27 11.61
N VAL A 81 -4.97 11.63 10.41
CA VAL A 81 -5.08 13.05 9.99
C VAL A 81 -5.96 13.84 10.94
N ASN A 82 -7.18 13.35 11.20
CA ASN A 82 -8.13 14.06 12.05
C ASN A 82 -7.63 14.19 13.49
N ASN A 83 -7.18 13.09 14.08
CA ASN A 83 -6.68 13.07 15.46
C ASN A 83 -5.42 13.94 15.60
N SER A 84 -4.54 13.98 14.60
CA SER A 84 -3.35 14.85 14.61
C SER A 84 -3.73 16.33 14.66
N ARG A 85 -4.72 16.75 13.86
CA ARG A 85 -5.24 18.11 13.88
C ARG A 85 -5.91 18.44 15.21
N SER A 86 -6.72 17.52 15.74
CA SER A 86 -7.35 17.67 17.06
C SER A 86 -6.31 17.78 18.17
N PHE A 87 -5.25 16.98 18.12
CA PHE A 87 -4.14 17.04 19.07
C PHE A 87 -3.43 18.39 19.01
N ALA A 88 -3.08 18.87 17.82
CA ALA A 88 -2.43 20.15 17.65
C ALA A 88 -3.30 21.32 18.15
N ALA A 89 -4.59 21.33 17.79
CA ALA A 89 -5.55 22.32 18.25
C ALA A 89 -5.72 22.30 19.78
N ALA A 90 -5.78 21.10 20.38
CA ALA A 90 -5.86 20.94 21.82
C ALA A 90 -4.58 21.46 22.51
N ILE A 91 -3.39 21.11 22.01
CA ILE A 91 -2.12 21.61 22.56
C ILE A 91 -2.03 23.14 22.46
N THR A 92 -2.40 23.73 21.32
CA THR A 92 -2.34 25.18 21.15
C THR A 92 -3.35 25.93 22.02
N ALA A 93 -4.51 25.34 22.32
CA ALA A 93 -5.54 25.94 23.15
C ALA A 93 -5.33 25.69 24.66
N PHE A 94 -4.89 24.50 25.06
CA PHE A 94 -4.96 24.03 26.44
C PHE A 94 -3.71 24.33 27.26
N VAL A 95 -2.53 24.36 26.62
CA VAL A 95 -1.26 24.64 27.30
C VAL A 95 -1.16 26.14 27.62
N GLN A 96 -1.00 26.45 28.91
CA GLN A 96 -0.93 27.82 29.45
C GLN A 96 0.33 28.02 30.30
N GLY A 97 0.61 29.24 30.77
CA GLY A 97 1.74 29.53 31.66
C GLY A 97 3.03 30.00 30.97
N ASP A 98 4.05 30.27 31.78
CA ASP A 98 5.36 30.74 31.32
C ASP A 98 6.06 29.63 30.53
N ASN A 99 6.55 29.91 29.32
CA ASN A 99 7.08 28.93 28.34
C ASN A 99 6.05 28.14 27.51
N ALA A 100 4.76 28.48 27.56
CA ALA A 100 3.73 27.78 26.78
C ALA A 100 4.05 27.66 25.27
N LYS A 101 4.71 28.67 24.68
CA LYS A 101 5.11 28.64 23.26
C LYS A 101 6.08 27.50 22.94
N GLU A 102 7.12 27.33 23.76
CA GLU A 102 8.13 26.28 23.56
C GLU A 102 7.53 24.89 23.82
N ILE A 103 6.67 24.75 24.84
CA ILE A 103 5.99 23.49 25.14
C ILE A 103 5.05 23.08 24.01
N LYS A 104 4.27 24.03 23.46
CA LYS A 104 3.39 23.77 22.30
C LYS A 104 4.19 23.25 21.12
N LYS A 105 5.32 23.89 20.82
CA LYS A 105 6.24 23.47 19.75
C LYS A 105 6.81 22.08 20.02
N GLU A 106 7.31 21.84 21.23
CA GLU A 106 7.87 20.55 21.68
C GLU A 106 6.86 19.40 21.47
N MET A 107 5.64 19.56 21.97
CA MET A 107 4.59 18.53 21.90
C MET A 107 4.18 18.24 20.45
N VAL A 108 3.99 19.28 19.62
CA VAL A 108 3.67 19.09 18.21
C VAL A 108 4.83 18.45 17.45
N PHE A 109 6.07 18.84 17.72
CA PHE A 109 7.24 18.28 17.06
C PHE A 109 7.44 16.80 17.43
N ARG A 110 7.24 16.42 18.71
CA ARG A 110 7.27 15.02 19.11
C ARG A 110 6.16 14.19 18.45
N HIS A 111 4.98 14.77 18.22
CA HIS A 111 3.91 14.12 17.44
C HIS A 111 4.32 13.91 15.97
N LEU A 112 4.95 14.89 15.34
CA LEU A 112 5.51 14.76 13.99
C LEU A 112 6.64 13.72 13.92
N ALA A 113 7.43 13.59 14.99
CA ALA A 113 8.44 12.55 15.12
C ALA A 113 7.79 11.14 15.16
N TRP A 114 6.69 10.97 15.89
CA TRP A 114 5.92 9.72 15.90
C TRP A 114 5.39 9.39 14.51
N LEU A 115 4.75 10.35 13.85
CA LEU A 115 4.19 10.18 12.51
C LEU A 115 5.28 9.79 11.49
N THR A 116 6.45 10.43 11.59
CA THR A 116 7.63 10.12 10.77
C THR A 116 8.10 8.70 11.03
N ALA A 117 8.28 8.32 12.30
CA ALA A 117 8.69 6.96 12.68
C ALA A 117 7.70 5.90 12.20
N LEU A 118 6.38 6.15 12.32
CA LEU A 118 5.34 5.24 11.87
C LEU A 118 5.34 5.08 10.35
N ARG A 119 5.36 6.20 9.59
CA ARG A 119 5.45 6.19 8.13
C ARG A 119 6.62 5.33 7.66
N HIS A 120 7.76 5.57 8.28
CA HIS A 120 8.97 4.81 8.05
C HIS A 120 8.73 3.32 8.34
N GLN A 121 8.29 2.97 9.54
CA GLN A 121 8.11 1.59 9.96
C GLN A 121 7.20 0.79 9.01
N LEU A 122 6.14 1.42 8.47
CA LEU A 122 5.23 0.77 7.53
C LEU A 122 5.83 0.54 6.13
N ARG A 123 6.92 1.24 5.77
CA ARG A 123 7.61 1.05 4.49
C ARG A 123 8.59 -0.13 4.50
N LEU A 124 9.04 -0.56 5.69
CA LEU A 124 9.97 -1.69 5.85
C LEU A 124 9.51 -2.95 5.09
N SER A 125 10.37 -3.57 4.30
CA SER A 125 10.01 -4.74 3.51
C SER A 125 9.64 -5.95 4.38
N ARG A 126 8.75 -6.79 3.84
CA ARG A 126 8.40 -8.11 4.37
C ARG A 126 8.61 -9.17 3.28
N GLU A 127 8.81 -10.43 3.68
CA GLU A 127 9.13 -11.53 2.76
C GLU A 127 8.05 -11.81 1.70
N TRP A 128 6.81 -11.40 1.96
CA TRP A 128 5.67 -11.61 1.06
C TRP A 128 5.38 -10.43 0.12
N GLU A 129 6.12 -9.34 0.24
CA GLU A 129 5.93 -8.09 -0.52
C GLU A 129 6.72 -8.10 -1.83
N HIS A 130 6.34 -7.22 -2.76
CA HIS A 130 6.93 -7.13 -4.10
C HIS A 130 8.23 -6.32 -4.13
N THR A 131 9.21 -6.67 -3.28
CA THR A 131 10.46 -5.90 -3.10
C THR A 131 11.28 -5.76 -4.38
N ASP A 132 11.39 -6.83 -5.17
CA ASP A 132 12.19 -6.84 -6.41
C ASP A 132 11.65 -5.86 -7.45
N GLU A 133 10.35 -5.58 -7.42
CA GLU A 133 9.73 -4.67 -8.37
C GLU A 133 9.91 -3.20 -8.01
N ARG A 134 10.16 -2.92 -6.72
CA ARG A 134 10.65 -1.61 -6.27
C ARG A 134 12.03 -1.38 -6.87
N LEU A 135 12.96 -2.32 -6.69
CA LEU A 135 14.36 -2.21 -7.17
C LEU A 135 14.48 -2.03 -8.69
N ASN A 136 13.59 -2.65 -9.46
CA ASN A 136 13.58 -2.57 -10.91
C ASN A 136 13.00 -1.26 -11.47
N ASN A 137 12.70 -0.25 -10.63
CA ASN A 137 12.06 1.01 -11.00
C ASN A 137 10.79 0.82 -11.85
N ARG A 138 10.11 -0.33 -11.73
CA ARG A 138 8.83 -0.57 -12.42
C ARG A 138 7.76 0.35 -11.90
N PHE A 139 7.87 0.75 -10.63
CA PHE A 139 6.97 1.67 -9.95
C PHE A 139 7.80 2.79 -9.31
N SER A 140 7.54 4.04 -9.71
CA SER A 140 8.03 5.22 -8.98
C SER A 140 7.03 5.58 -7.89
N PRO A 141 7.48 5.93 -6.68
CA PRO A 141 8.87 6.17 -6.25
C PRO A 141 9.51 5.03 -5.42
N THR A 142 10.81 4.82 -5.60
CA THR A 142 11.65 3.83 -4.92
C THR A 142 12.01 4.29 -3.49
N ILE A 143 11.05 4.25 -2.56
CA ILE A 143 11.33 4.56 -1.14
C ILE A 143 11.46 3.26 -0.34
N CYS A 144 12.61 2.58 -0.33
CA CYS A 144 12.86 1.55 0.70
C CYS A 144 14.29 0.96 0.83
N GLU A 145 15.38 1.71 0.70
CA GLU A 145 16.72 1.10 0.90
C GLU A 145 17.48 1.65 2.13
N ASP A 146 17.44 2.96 2.37
CA ASP A 146 18.30 3.56 3.39
C ASP A 146 17.53 3.98 4.66
N TYR A 147 16.81 3.02 5.22
CA TYR A 147 15.77 3.25 6.22
C TYR A 147 16.29 3.82 7.56
N ASN A 148 17.23 3.12 8.20
CA ASN A 148 17.70 3.49 9.53
C ASN A 148 18.54 4.77 9.49
N ALA A 149 19.35 4.94 8.45
CA ALA A 149 20.17 6.14 8.30
C ALA A 149 19.30 7.38 8.06
N LYS A 150 18.25 7.27 7.23
CA LYS A 150 17.34 8.40 6.95
C LYS A 150 16.37 8.68 8.08
N LEU A 151 15.88 7.65 8.79
CA LEU A 151 14.94 7.83 9.89
C LEU A 151 15.50 8.76 10.95
N PHE A 152 16.66 8.42 11.53
CA PHE A 152 17.22 9.24 12.62
C PHE A 152 17.71 10.61 12.13
N SER A 153 18.05 10.75 10.85
CA SER A 153 18.30 12.06 10.24
C SER A 153 17.04 12.92 10.23
N GLU A 154 15.89 12.40 9.78
CA GLU A 154 14.62 13.15 9.79
C GLU A 154 14.11 13.41 11.21
N LEU A 155 14.24 12.44 12.13
CA LEU A 155 13.85 12.61 13.53
C LEU A 155 14.67 13.70 14.23
N SER A 156 15.90 13.97 13.79
CA SER A 156 16.74 15.02 14.37
C SER A 156 16.23 16.45 14.16
N GLU A 157 15.31 16.65 13.21
CA GLU A 157 14.62 17.93 13.03
C GLU A 157 13.53 18.17 14.10
N PHE A 158 13.07 17.10 14.76
CA PHE A 158 11.93 17.13 15.67
C PHE A 158 12.29 16.86 17.13
N LEU A 159 13.33 16.07 17.38
CA LEU A 159 13.69 15.57 18.71
C LEU A 159 15.08 16.03 19.15
N SER A 160 15.28 16.07 20.47
CA SER A 160 16.57 16.36 21.08
C SER A 160 17.59 15.21 20.86
N GLY A 161 18.88 15.52 20.97
CA GLY A 161 19.95 14.52 20.84
C GLY A 161 19.84 13.36 21.84
N ASP A 162 19.39 13.65 23.07
CA ASP A 162 19.22 12.65 24.13
C ASP A 162 18.05 11.71 23.83
N GLU A 163 16.91 12.24 23.36
CA GLU A 163 15.78 11.44 22.91
C GLU A 163 16.16 10.53 21.73
N LEU A 164 16.93 11.05 20.75
CA LEU A 164 17.40 10.26 19.62
C LEU A 164 18.30 9.11 20.06
N ALA A 165 19.27 9.38 20.94
CA ALA A 165 20.17 8.35 21.47
C ALA A 165 19.39 7.25 22.21
N TYR A 166 18.37 7.62 22.99
CA TYR A 166 17.47 6.67 23.63
C TYR A 166 16.70 5.83 22.61
N LEU A 167 16.09 6.47 21.59
CA LEU A 167 15.26 5.80 20.58
C LEU A 167 16.03 4.86 19.67
N GLN A 168 17.31 5.14 19.39
CA GLN A 168 18.19 4.25 18.61
C GLN A 168 18.34 2.87 19.24
N THR A 169 18.16 2.74 20.55
CA THR A 169 18.28 1.46 21.27
C THR A 169 16.99 0.63 21.24
N LYS A 170 15.92 1.11 20.61
CA LYS A 170 14.58 0.52 20.71
C LYS A 170 14.17 -0.19 19.43
N SER A 171 13.42 -1.27 19.59
CA SER A 171 12.89 -2.07 18.47
C SER A 171 11.73 -1.39 17.75
N ASN A 172 10.78 -0.83 18.49
CA ASN A 172 9.65 -0.08 17.93
C ASN A 172 9.78 1.40 18.30
N VAL A 173 10.42 2.17 17.41
CA VAL A 173 10.69 3.60 17.62
C VAL A 173 9.39 4.40 17.75
N ALA A 174 8.38 4.14 16.90
CA ALA A 174 7.12 4.88 16.92
C ALA A 174 6.39 4.74 18.27
N THR A 175 6.26 3.51 18.80
CA THR A 175 5.67 3.28 20.13
C THR A 175 6.45 4.04 21.22
N GLN A 176 7.77 4.06 21.14
CA GLN A 176 8.59 4.71 22.17
C GLN A 176 8.52 6.23 22.12
N VAL A 177 8.37 6.85 20.94
CA VAL A 177 8.07 8.29 20.83
C VAL A 177 6.75 8.62 21.51
N MET A 178 5.71 7.81 21.31
CA MET A 178 4.41 8.03 21.95
C MET A 178 4.44 7.83 23.46
N ARG A 179 5.24 6.89 23.95
CA ARG A 179 5.47 6.73 25.39
C ARG A 179 6.11 7.97 25.99
N LEU A 180 7.16 8.51 25.36
CA LEU A 180 7.80 9.76 25.79
C LEU A 180 6.84 10.95 25.78
N GLN A 181 5.97 11.04 24.77
CA GLN A 181 4.93 12.05 24.69
C GLN A 181 3.91 11.93 25.83
N ALA A 182 3.53 10.71 26.22
CA ALA A 182 2.62 10.47 27.34
C ALA A 182 3.27 10.83 28.69
N GLU A 183 4.55 10.50 28.89
CA GLU A 183 5.32 10.91 30.08
C GLU A 183 5.41 12.44 30.16
N ARG A 184 5.71 13.10 29.04
CA ARG A 184 5.74 14.55 28.99
C ARG A 184 4.39 15.18 29.31
N LEU A 185 3.30 14.60 28.81
CA LEU A 185 1.95 15.07 29.09
C LEU A 185 1.63 15.02 30.60
N GLN A 186 2.07 13.96 31.28
CA GLN A 186 1.95 13.84 32.75
C GLN A 186 2.78 14.90 33.47
N GLU A 187 4.04 15.13 33.06
CA GLU A 187 4.89 16.17 33.65
C GLU A 187 4.27 17.57 33.51
N LEU A 188 3.69 17.89 32.35
CA LEU A 188 3.03 19.17 32.11
C LEU A 188 1.82 19.35 33.03
N LYS A 189 1.07 18.28 33.28
CA LYS A 189 -0.01 18.29 34.25
C LYS A 189 0.51 18.52 35.66
N ASP A 190 1.59 17.84 36.06
CA ASP A 190 2.15 17.94 37.42
C ASP A 190 2.79 19.33 37.69
N GLN A 191 3.15 20.04 36.62
CA GLN A 191 3.64 21.42 36.64
C GLN A 191 2.53 22.46 36.42
N ASP A 192 1.25 22.07 36.45
CA ASP A 192 0.08 22.94 36.27
C ASP A 192 0.01 23.69 34.92
N TYR A 193 0.73 23.22 33.89
CA TYR A 193 0.60 23.73 32.51
C TYR A 193 -0.72 23.31 31.85
N ILE A 194 -1.32 22.22 32.34
CA ILE A 194 -2.55 21.60 31.84
C ILE A 194 -3.39 21.11 33.03
N GLU A 195 -4.68 21.43 33.05
CA GLU A 195 -5.61 20.94 34.09
C GLU A 195 -6.02 19.47 33.88
N ASP A 196 -6.53 18.83 34.93
CA ASP A 196 -6.90 17.40 34.93
C ASP A 196 -7.84 17.00 33.78
N PHE A 197 -8.89 17.77 33.51
CA PHE A 197 -9.85 17.45 32.45
C PHE A 197 -9.21 17.55 31.05
N ARG A 198 -8.37 18.56 30.81
CA ARG A 198 -7.65 18.72 29.54
C ARG A 198 -6.59 17.63 29.34
N HIS A 199 -5.94 17.23 30.43
CA HIS A 199 -5.00 16.10 30.42
C HIS A 199 -5.70 14.81 30.00
N MET A 200 -6.89 14.53 30.54
CA MET A 200 -7.69 13.35 30.16
C MET A 200 -8.07 13.35 28.67
N GLU A 201 -8.53 14.48 28.12
CA GLU A 201 -8.86 14.62 26.70
C GLU A 201 -7.63 14.41 25.80
N LEU A 202 -6.49 15.00 26.16
CA LEU A 202 -5.23 14.80 25.42
C LEU A 202 -4.76 13.34 25.50
N HIS A 203 -4.88 12.68 26.65
CA HIS A 203 -4.56 11.27 26.80
C HIS A 203 -5.47 10.38 25.92
N GLN A 204 -6.74 10.74 25.75
CA GLN A 204 -7.65 9.99 24.87
C GLN A 204 -7.25 10.07 23.39
N LEU A 205 -6.67 11.19 22.95
CA LEU A 205 -6.03 11.29 21.64
C LEU A 205 -4.80 10.39 21.55
N MET A 206 -3.97 10.33 22.60
CA MET A 206 -2.81 9.42 22.66
C MET A 206 -3.23 7.95 22.49
N VAL A 207 -4.31 7.52 23.16
CA VAL A 207 -4.90 6.19 23.00
C VAL A 207 -5.33 5.97 21.55
N SER A 208 -6.02 6.94 20.94
CA SER A 208 -6.48 6.84 19.55
C SER A 208 -5.32 6.67 18.55
N PHE A 209 -4.20 7.37 18.76
CA PHE A 209 -2.99 7.19 17.96
C PHE A 209 -2.36 5.81 18.12
N TYR A 210 -2.32 5.26 19.34
CA TYR A 210 -1.89 3.88 19.56
C TYR A 210 -2.79 2.86 18.86
N GLU A 211 -4.10 3.07 18.88
CA GLU A 211 -5.03 2.20 18.16
C GLU A 211 -4.76 2.23 16.64
N ASP A 212 -4.59 3.42 16.07
CA ASP A 212 -4.35 3.57 14.63
C ASP A 212 -2.97 3.05 14.21
N GLN A 213 -1.96 3.21 15.06
CA GLN A 213 -0.66 2.55 14.90
C GLN A 213 -0.82 1.03 14.92
N GLY A 214 -1.47 0.46 15.94
CA GLY A 214 -1.66 -0.99 16.07
C GLY A 214 -2.46 -1.59 14.91
N LYS A 215 -3.49 -0.90 14.42
CA LYS A 215 -4.26 -1.28 13.22
C LYS A 215 -3.36 -1.27 11.97
N SER A 216 -2.52 -0.25 11.81
CA SER A 216 -1.56 -0.14 10.68
C SER A 216 -0.50 -1.24 10.74
N GLU A 217 0.08 -1.49 11.92
CA GLU A 217 1.05 -2.56 12.15
C GLU A 217 0.43 -3.94 11.88
N ARG A 218 -0.83 -4.16 12.24
CA ARG A 218 -1.53 -5.42 11.93
C ARG A 218 -1.62 -5.65 10.43
N ILE A 219 -2.03 -4.64 9.66
CA ILE A 219 -2.08 -4.74 8.19
C ILE A 219 -0.68 -5.03 7.62
N LYS A 220 0.34 -4.36 8.14
CA LYS A 220 1.72 -4.49 7.66
C LYS A 220 2.38 -5.83 8.02
N ASN A 221 2.10 -6.37 9.21
CA ASN A 221 2.82 -7.53 9.75
C ASN A 221 2.10 -8.86 9.52
N PHE A 222 0.79 -8.82 9.21
CA PHE A 222 0.01 -10.02 8.94
C PHE A 222 -0.56 -9.98 7.52
N PRO A 223 0.00 -10.77 6.58
CA PRO A 223 -0.43 -10.75 5.19
C PRO A 223 -1.84 -11.32 5.03
N PHE A 224 -2.44 -11.09 3.87
CA PHE A 224 -3.62 -11.84 3.46
C PHE A 224 -3.28 -13.35 3.47
N PRO A 225 -4.20 -14.25 3.93
CA PRO A 225 -3.81 -15.62 4.19
C PRO A 225 -3.30 -16.29 2.91
N ARG A 226 -2.04 -16.73 2.95
CA ARG A 226 -1.26 -17.10 1.75
C ARG A 226 -1.84 -18.31 1.01
N GLN A 227 -2.63 -19.13 1.68
CA GLN A 227 -3.39 -20.21 1.05
C GLN A 227 -4.37 -19.68 0.00
N TYR A 228 -5.07 -18.57 0.29
CA TYR A 228 -6.01 -17.98 -0.65
C TYR A 228 -5.28 -17.38 -1.86
N ALA A 229 -4.21 -16.62 -1.61
CA ALA A 229 -3.38 -16.03 -2.66
C ALA A 229 -2.76 -17.10 -3.58
N SER A 230 -2.14 -18.13 -3.01
CA SER A 230 -1.51 -19.22 -3.77
C SER A 230 -2.53 -20.03 -4.57
N THR A 231 -3.67 -20.35 -3.97
CA THR A 231 -4.75 -21.07 -4.66
C THR A 231 -5.29 -20.26 -5.84
N ALA A 232 -5.39 -18.94 -5.72
CA ALA A 232 -5.80 -18.07 -6.82
C ALA A 232 -4.85 -18.19 -8.01
N LEU A 233 -3.55 -18.13 -7.74
CA LEU A 233 -2.51 -18.26 -8.76
C LEU A 233 -2.54 -19.64 -9.41
N TRP A 234 -2.63 -20.71 -8.62
CA TRP A 234 -2.71 -22.08 -9.14
C TRP A 234 -3.92 -22.30 -10.03
N LEU A 235 -5.10 -21.84 -9.61
CA LEU A 235 -6.34 -21.95 -10.39
C LEU A 235 -6.24 -21.16 -11.71
N THR A 236 -5.69 -19.94 -11.66
CA THR A 236 -5.44 -19.14 -12.87
C THR A 236 -4.45 -19.82 -13.81
N MET A 237 -3.40 -20.46 -13.29
CA MET A 237 -2.45 -21.23 -14.09
C MET A 237 -3.10 -22.45 -14.75
N VAL A 238 -3.88 -23.23 -13.99
CA VAL A 238 -4.63 -24.38 -14.53
C VAL A 238 -5.56 -23.92 -15.65
N PHE A 239 -6.33 -22.85 -15.43
CA PHE A 239 -7.19 -22.30 -16.46
C PHE A 239 -6.38 -21.88 -17.70
N ALA A 240 -5.28 -21.15 -17.53
CA ALA A 240 -4.43 -20.67 -18.61
C ALA A 240 -3.84 -21.79 -19.48
N VAL A 241 -3.51 -22.95 -18.88
CA VAL A 241 -3.07 -24.14 -19.63
C VAL A 241 -4.16 -24.64 -20.58
N PHE A 242 -5.42 -24.64 -20.15
CA PHE A 242 -6.53 -25.16 -20.96
C PHE A 242 -7.10 -24.17 -21.98
N VAL A 243 -6.88 -22.86 -21.83
CA VAL A 243 -7.43 -21.83 -22.74
C VAL A 243 -7.09 -22.10 -24.21
N PRO A 244 -5.83 -22.34 -24.62
CA PRO A 244 -5.52 -22.53 -26.03
C PRO A 244 -6.23 -23.73 -26.66
N PHE A 245 -6.37 -24.82 -25.91
CA PHE A 245 -7.06 -26.03 -26.37
C PHE A 245 -8.57 -25.80 -26.59
N GLY A 246 -9.20 -25.05 -25.67
CA GLY A 246 -10.59 -24.65 -25.82
C GLY A 246 -10.81 -23.65 -26.96
N MET A 247 -9.87 -22.71 -27.15
CA MET A 247 -9.94 -21.75 -28.27
C MET A 247 -9.79 -22.42 -29.63
N MET A 248 -8.94 -23.45 -29.74
CA MET A 248 -8.86 -24.25 -30.97
C MET A 248 -10.21 -24.85 -31.35
N ASP A 249 -10.98 -25.41 -30.40
CA ASP A 249 -12.33 -25.96 -30.65
C ASP A 249 -13.31 -24.89 -31.17
N VAL A 250 -13.31 -23.71 -30.53
CA VAL A 250 -14.18 -22.58 -30.93
C VAL A 250 -13.90 -22.11 -32.36
N PHE A 251 -12.63 -21.96 -32.73
CA PHE A 251 -12.25 -21.44 -34.04
C PHE A 251 -12.13 -22.52 -35.12
N ARG A 252 -12.19 -23.81 -34.77
CA ARG A 252 -12.14 -24.93 -35.73
C ARG A 252 -13.33 -24.97 -36.68
N ALA A 253 -14.51 -24.55 -36.22
CA ALA A 253 -15.75 -24.56 -37.01
C ALA A 253 -15.91 -23.36 -37.96
N HIS A 254 -14.91 -22.46 -38.02
CA HIS A 254 -14.96 -21.20 -38.75
C HIS A 254 -13.92 -21.16 -39.89
N ASP A 255 -13.99 -20.14 -40.75
CA ASP A 255 -13.06 -19.95 -41.88
C ASP A 255 -11.59 -20.11 -41.47
N ALA A 256 -10.76 -20.68 -42.36
CA ALA A 256 -9.35 -20.99 -42.09
C ALA A 256 -8.53 -19.82 -41.55
N TRP A 257 -8.86 -18.57 -41.89
CA TRP A 257 -8.16 -17.39 -41.39
C TRP A 257 -8.46 -17.09 -39.91
N LEU A 258 -9.68 -17.38 -39.44
CA LEU A 258 -10.08 -17.20 -38.04
C LEU A 258 -9.36 -18.17 -37.11
N HIS A 259 -8.95 -19.33 -37.63
CA HIS A 259 -8.15 -20.30 -36.88
C HIS A 259 -6.83 -19.71 -36.38
N TYR A 260 -6.15 -18.90 -37.21
CA TYR A 260 -4.91 -18.22 -36.86
C TYR A 260 -5.08 -17.07 -35.85
N LEU A 261 -6.31 -16.65 -35.57
CA LEU A 261 -6.61 -15.67 -34.52
C LEU A 261 -6.65 -16.31 -33.12
N SER A 262 -6.82 -17.64 -33.03
CA SER A 262 -6.92 -18.38 -31.77
C SER A 262 -5.78 -18.08 -30.77
N PRO A 263 -4.50 -18.01 -31.17
CA PRO A 263 -3.43 -17.68 -30.24
C PRO A 263 -3.50 -16.28 -29.65
N LEU A 264 -3.92 -15.29 -30.45
CA LEU A 264 -4.10 -13.92 -29.99
C LEU A 264 -5.22 -13.83 -28.95
N ILE A 265 -6.36 -14.47 -29.22
CA ILE A 265 -7.50 -14.50 -28.30
C ILE A 265 -7.15 -15.27 -27.03
N SER A 266 -6.43 -16.38 -27.14
CA SER A 266 -5.94 -17.15 -25.99
C SER A 266 -5.05 -16.29 -25.09
N GLY A 267 -4.08 -15.58 -25.67
CA GLY A 267 -3.24 -14.64 -24.95
C GLY A 267 -4.04 -13.54 -24.26
N LEU A 268 -5.07 -13.00 -24.92
CA LEU A 268 -5.96 -11.98 -24.35
C LEU A 268 -6.76 -12.51 -23.14
N VAL A 269 -7.37 -13.69 -23.25
CA VAL A 269 -8.13 -14.31 -22.15
C VAL A 269 -7.20 -14.60 -20.97
N ILE A 270 -6.04 -15.19 -21.21
CA ILE A 270 -5.03 -15.46 -20.18
C ILE A 270 -4.62 -14.15 -19.49
N TRP A 271 -4.37 -13.10 -20.27
CA TRP A 271 -4.00 -11.79 -19.75
C TRP A 271 -5.07 -11.19 -18.84
N ILE A 272 -6.36 -11.27 -19.20
CA ILE A 272 -7.46 -10.74 -18.38
C ILE A 272 -7.47 -11.39 -16.99
N PHE A 273 -7.35 -12.72 -16.93
CA PHE A 273 -7.40 -13.45 -15.66
C PHE A 273 -6.15 -13.19 -14.80
N PHE A 274 -4.96 -13.19 -15.40
CA PHE A 274 -3.75 -12.81 -14.66
C PHE A 274 -3.73 -11.33 -14.28
N LEU A 275 -4.33 -10.44 -15.07
CA LEU A 275 -4.47 -9.03 -14.69
C LEU A 275 -5.35 -8.90 -13.44
N MET A 276 -6.48 -9.61 -13.39
CA MET A 276 -7.32 -9.65 -12.19
C MET A 276 -6.55 -10.20 -10.98
N GLU A 277 -5.82 -11.29 -11.15
CA GLU A 277 -5.01 -11.92 -10.09
C GLU A 277 -3.96 -10.95 -9.53
N LYS A 278 -3.22 -10.28 -10.42
CA LYS A 278 -2.21 -9.28 -10.05
C LYS A 278 -2.81 -8.07 -9.37
N ILE A 279 -3.92 -7.53 -9.86
CA ILE A 279 -4.58 -6.37 -9.22
C ILE A 279 -4.91 -6.70 -7.75
N GLY A 280 -5.43 -7.90 -7.49
CA GLY A 280 -5.66 -8.38 -6.12
C GLY A 280 -4.37 -8.46 -5.32
N ASP A 281 -3.34 -9.08 -5.88
CA ASP A 281 -2.04 -9.29 -5.22
C ASP A 281 -1.37 -7.97 -4.77
N TYR A 282 -1.27 -6.97 -5.64
CA TYR A 282 -0.73 -5.66 -5.25
C TYR A 282 -1.61 -4.89 -4.26
N SER A 283 -2.94 -5.12 -4.28
CA SER A 283 -3.84 -4.48 -3.33
C SER A 283 -3.78 -5.09 -1.92
N GLU A 284 -3.12 -6.24 -1.72
CA GLU A 284 -3.00 -6.87 -0.40
C GLU A 284 -2.08 -6.10 0.55
N ASN A 285 -1.12 -5.34 -0.01
CA ASN A 285 -0.04 -4.68 0.72
C ASN A 285 -0.06 -3.15 0.51
N PRO A 286 -0.81 -2.39 1.32
CA PRO A 286 -1.06 -0.96 1.05
C PRO A 286 0.07 0.00 1.43
N PHE A 287 1.22 -0.52 1.89
CA PHE A 287 2.32 0.28 2.46
C PHE A 287 3.69 0.01 1.82
N GLU A 288 3.73 -0.64 0.66
CA GLU A 288 4.97 -0.93 -0.08
C GLU A 288 5.61 0.28 -0.79
N GLY A 289 4.82 1.30 -1.11
CA GLY A 289 5.18 2.43 -1.96
C GLY A 289 4.80 2.23 -3.44
N THR A 290 3.89 1.30 -3.75
CA THR A 290 3.46 1.07 -5.14
C THR A 290 2.29 1.97 -5.58
N TYR A 291 1.82 1.78 -6.81
CA TYR A 291 0.81 2.63 -7.44
C TYR A 291 -0.57 2.58 -6.75
N ASN A 292 -0.94 1.44 -6.18
CA ASN A 292 -2.22 1.22 -5.51
C ASN A 292 -2.21 1.59 -4.03
N ASP A 293 -1.02 1.87 -3.49
CA ASP A 293 -0.81 2.04 -2.07
C ASP A 293 -1.35 3.36 -1.55
N VAL A 294 -1.62 3.35 -0.25
CA VAL A 294 -1.98 4.58 0.48
C VAL A 294 -0.79 5.53 0.42
N PRO A 295 -1.00 6.81 0.05
CA PRO A 295 0.07 7.78 -0.10
C PRO A 295 0.44 8.36 1.28
N ILE A 296 0.97 7.51 2.16
CA ILE A 296 1.23 7.83 3.56
C ILE A 296 2.30 8.92 3.71
N THR A 297 3.18 9.09 2.73
CA THR A 297 4.20 10.15 2.75
C THR A 297 3.58 11.51 2.44
N SER A 298 2.74 11.59 1.42
CA SER A 298 1.97 12.81 1.09
C SER A 298 0.98 13.16 2.19
N ILE A 299 0.32 12.16 2.81
CA ILE A 299 -0.56 12.37 3.96
C ILE A 299 0.24 12.91 5.15
N ALA A 300 1.38 12.30 5.48
CA ALA A 300 2.22 12.76 6.57
C ALA A 300 2.72 14.20 6.35
N ARG A 301 3.13 14.55 5.12
CA ARG A 301 3.50 15.93 4.77
C ARG A 301 2.31 16.89 4.90
N GLY A 302 1.10 16.48 4.54
CA GLY A 302 -0.10 17.29 4.76
C GLY A 302 -0.33 17.59 6.24
N ILE A 303 -0.21 16.57 7.10
CA ILE A 303 -0.31 16.74 8.56
C ILE A 303 0.80 17.67 9.08
N GLU A 304 2.04 17.49 8.60
CA GLU A 304 3.17 18.33 8.98
C GLU A 304 2.95 19.81 8.67
N ILE A 305 2.40 20.11 7.48
CA ILE A 305 2.05 21.47 7.05
C ILE A 305 1.00 22.06 7.99
N ASP A 306 -0.13 21.37 8.14
CA ASP A 306 -1.24 21.84 8.97
C ASP A 306 -0.79 22.13 10.41
N LEU A 307 0.02 21.24 11.00
CA LEU A 307 0.51 21.36 12.37
C LEU A 307 1.50 22.50 12.55
N LYS A 308 2.40 22.72 11.59
CA LYS A 308 3.35 23.84 11.62
C LYS A 308 2.63 25.18 11.41
N GLU A 309 1.59 25.22 10.57
CA GLU A 309 0.72 26.38 10.38
C GLU A 309 -0.05 26.73 11.66
N MET A 310 -0.60 25.73 12.38
CA MET A 310 -1.27 25.94 13.66
C MET A 310 -0.35 26.50 14.77
N LEU A 311 0.96 26.39 14.60
CA LEU A 311 1.98 26.98 15.48
C LEU A 311 2.47 28.36 15.01
N ASP A 312 1.90 28.92 13.93
CA ASP A 312 2.33 30.16 13.29
C ASP A 312 3.83 30.17 12.92
N LEU A 313 4.36 29.02 12.48
CA LEU A 313 5.75 28.93 12.04
C LEU A 313 5.93 29.47 10.61
N GLU A 314 7.00 30.23 10.37
CA GLU A 314 7.30 30.75 9.03
C GLU A 314 7.89 29.68 8.09
N SER A 315 8.60 28.69 8.65
CA SER A 315 9.25 27.62 7.88
C SER A 315 8.29 26.43 7.71
N ILE A 316 7.44 26.52 6.69
CA ILE A 316 6.47 25.47 6.35
C ILE A 316 6.99 24.69 5.14
N PRO A 317 7.06 23.35 5.21
CA PRO A 317 7.49 22.54 4.07
C PRO A 317 6.44 22.57 2.95
N LYS A 318 6.87 22.37 1.70
CA LYS A 318 5.92 22.29 0.58
C LYS A 318 5.26 20.91 0.50
N HIS A 319 4.06 20.87 -0.09
CA HIS A 319 3.42 19.63 -0.49
C HIS A 319 4.32 18.82 -1.42
N ILE A 320 4.26 17.49 -1.28
CA ILE A 320 4.97 16.57 -2.17
C ILE A 320 4.18 16.50 -3.48
N PRO A 321 4.76 16.91 -4.62
CA PRO A 321 4.08 16.85 -5.91
C PRO A 321 3.89 15.40 -6.34
N SER A 322 2.87 15.15 -7.17
CA SER A 322 2.74 13.83 -7.79
C SER A 322 3.80 13.61 -8.85
N GLU A 323 4.47 12.48 -8.84
CA GLU A 323 5.40 12.05 -9.88
C GLU A 323 4.68 11.12 -10.84
N ASN A 324 4.62 11.46 -12.13
CA ASN A 324 3.90 10.68 -13.16
C ASN A 324 2.41 10.41 -12.86
N GLY A 325 1.80 11.16 -11.94
CA GLY A 325 0.42 10.95 -11.50
C GLY A 325 0.27 10.08 -10.25
N PHE A 326 1.39 9.70 -9.61
CA PHE A 326 1.42 8.97 -8.34
C PHE A 326 1.77 9.91 -7.19
N LEU A 327 0.98 9.83 -6.12
CA LEU A 327 1.32 10.39 -4.81
C LEU A 327 1.98 9.31 -3.94
N MET A 328 2.94 9.75 -3.12
CA MET A 328 3.79 8.91 -2.27
C MET A 328 3.19 8.59 -0.93
#